data_AF-A0A1Y1S7U7-F1
#
_entry.id   AF-A0A1Y1S7U7-F1
#
_cell.length_a   1.000
_cell.length_b   1.000
_cell.length_c   1.000
_cell.angle_alpha   90.00
_cell.angle_beta   90.00
_cell.angle_gamma   90.00
#
_symmetry.space_group_name_H-M   'P 1'
#
loop_
_entity.id
_entity.type
_entity.pdbx_description
1 polymer ?
#
loop_
_entity_poly.entity_id
_entity_poly.type
_entity_poly.pdbx_seq_one_letter_code
_entity_poly.pdbx_strand_id
1 'polypeptide(L)'
;MFDLHEHIGSKIEALDAILRKMDASGGMDAADIIQTEIDELKKMCTAYEEERESKTVVKKEEDVFKTRCYLKDGSVYVATRKPAKNYKYLFDRDTKAITYEFENGQVERTFVGGFKEIRLPDGRIYLKLGPGEYDCILSKK
;
A
#
# COMPACT_ATOMS: atom_id res chain seq x y z
N MET A 1 -23.83 13.70 3.34
CA MET A 1 -25.10 13.46 2.62
C MET A 1 -24.96 12.08 2.00
N PHE A 2 -25.83 11.14 2.38
CA PHE A 2 -25.74 9.75 1.92
C PHE A 2 -26.36 9.69 0.53
N ASP A 3 -25.55 9.47 -0.51
CA ASP A 3 -26.06 9.36 -1.88
C ASP A 3 -26.59 7.95 -2.10
N LEU A 4 -27.91 7.82 -2.01
CA LEU A 4 -28.62 6.56 -2.20
C LEU A 4 -28.38 5.97 -3.60
N HIS A 5 -28.12 6.81 -4.60
CA HIS A 5 -27.87 6.37 -5.98
C HIS A 5 -26.48 5.73 -6.11
N GLU A 6 -25.45 6.32 -5.51
CA GLU A 6 -24.12 5.69 -5.43
C GLU A 6 -24.17 4.38 -4.64
N HIS A 7 -24.94 4.35 -3.54
CA HIS A 7 -25.08 3.14 -2.75
C HIS A 7 -25.74 2.01 -3.54
N ILE A 8 -26.85 2.27 -4.23
CA ILE A 8 -27.53 1.29 -5.08
C ILE A 8 -26.63 0.86 -6.25
N GLY A 9 -25.93 1.80 -6.88
CA GLY A 9 -24.98 1.51 -7.96
C GLY A 9 -23.90 0.52 -7.51
N SER A 10 -23.28 0.76 -6.35
CA SER A 10 -22.26 -0.15 -5.78
C SER A 10 -22.80 -1.56 -5.50
N LYS A 11 -24.09 -1.68 -5.15
CA LYS A 11 -24.74 -2.98 -4.92
C LYS A 11 -25.02 -3.71 -6.22
N ILE A 12 -25.46 -3.00 -7.26
CA ILE A 12 -25.68 -3.58 -8.59
C ILE A 12 -24.36 -4.07 -9.18
N GLU A 13 -23.28 -3.27 -9.09
CA GLU A 13 -21.95 -3.68 -9.58
C GLU A 13 -21.43 -4.93 -8.85
N ALA A 14 -21.63 -5.02 -7.53
CA ALA A 14 -21.28 -6.21 -6.76
C ALA A 14 -22.08 -7.44 -7.20
N LEU A 15 -23.39 -7.28 -7.46
CA LEU A 15 -24.24 -8.37 -7.96
C LEU A 15 -23.82 -8.82 -9.36
N ASP A 16 -23.54 -7.89 -10.27
CA ASP A 16 -23.06 -8.21 -11.63
C ASP A 16 -21.72 -8.94 -11.61
N ALA A 17 -20.81 -8.56 -10.68
CA ALA A 17 -19.55 -9.27 -10.50
C ALA A 17 -19.74 -10.71 -10.01
N ILE A 18 -20.68 -10.93 -9.08
CA ILE A 18 -21.04 -12.27 -8.60
C ILE A 18 -21.64 -13.10 -9.72
N LEU A 19 -22.60 -12.55 -10.48
CA LEU A 19 -23.24 -13.25 -11.61
C LEU A 19 -22.22 -13.66 -12.69
N ARG A 20 -21.28 -12.78 -13.04
CA ARG A 20 -20.20 -13.12 -13.99
C ARG A 20 -19.29 -14.23 -13.46
N LYS A 21 -19.02 -14.26 -12.15
CA LYS A 21 -18.26 -15.35 -11.52
C LYS A 21 -19.03 -16.67 -11.52
N MET A 22 -20.36 -16.64 -11.37
CA MET A 22 -21.24 -17.81 -11.50
C MET A 22 -21.21 -18.38 -12.91
N ASP A 23 -21.35 -17.52 -13.92
CA ASP A 23 -21.34 -17.94 -15.33
C ASP A 23 -19.99 -18.54 -15.74
N ALA A 24 -18.88 -18.03 -15.19
CA ALA A 24 -17.53 -18.49 -15.50
C ALA A 24 -17.11 -19.78 -14.77
N SER A 25 -17.73 -20.11 -13.64
CA SER A 25 -17.29 -21.20 -12.74
C SER A 25 -17.96 -22.55 -13.00
N GLY A 26 -18.78 -22.66 -14.06
CA GLY A 26 -19.24 -23.96 -14.57
C GLY A 26 -20.14 -24.75 -13.61
N GLY A 27 -20.94 -24.06 -12.79
CA GLY A 27 -21.96 -24.68 -11.93
C GLY A 27 -21.77 -24.52 -10.42
N MET A 28 -20.89 -23.62 -9.95
CA MET A 28 -20.85 -23.23 -8.54
C MET A 28 -22.08 -22.39 -8.18
N ASP A 29 -22.69 -22.66 -7.02
CA ASP A 29 -23.80 -21.86 -6.51
C ASP A 29 -23.29 -20.49 -6.05
N ALA A 30 -24.15 -19.47 -6.02
CA ALA A 30 -23.84 -18.16 -5.48
C ALA A 30 -23.27 -18.25 -4.07
N ALA A 31 -23.77 -19.21 -3.27
CA ALA A 31 -23.28 -19.49 -1.93
C ALA A 31 -21.79 -19.92 -1.94
N ASP A 32 -21.37 -20.76 -2.89
CA ASP A 32 -20.00 -21.25 -2.98
C ASP A 32 -19.02 -20.14 -3.39
N ILE A 33 -19.45 -19.25 -4.28
CA ILE A 33 -18.65 -18.09 -4.70
C ILE A 33 -18.49 -17.10 -3.55
N ILE A 34 -19.60 -16.77 -2.87
CA ILE A 34 -19.55 -15.87 -1.71
C ILE A 34 -18.68 -16.47 -0.61
N GLN A 35 -18.78 -17.78 -0.36
CA GLN A 35 -17.95 -18.47 0.62
C GLN A 35 -16.46 -18.42 0.24
N THR A 36 -16.14 -18.60 -1.04
CA THR A 36 -14.78 -18.46 -1.55
C THR A 36 -14.23 -17.05 -1.29
N GLU A 37 -14.99 -16.00 -1.60
CA GLU A 37 -14.57 -14.63 -1.34
C GLU A 37 -14.42 -14.32 0.15
N ILE A 38 -15.31 -14.85 1.00
CA ILE A 38 -15.18 -14.73 2.45
C ILE A 38 -13.88 -15.37 2.92
N ASP A 39 -13.52 -16.53 2.39
CA ASP A 39 -12.30 -17.24 2.79
C ASP A 39 -11.03 -16.56 2.25
N GLU A 40 -11.09 -15.96 1.06
CA GLU A 40 -10.03 -15.07 0.57
C GLU A 40 -9.85 -13.83 1.46
N LEU A 41 -10.94 -13.16 1.83
CA LEU A 41 -10.92 -12.02 2.74
C LEU A 41 -10.34 -12.40 4.11
N LYS A 42 -10.72 -13.56 4.66
CA LYS A 42 -10.16 -14.07 5.92
C LYS A 42 -8.65 -14.30 5.80
N LYS A 43 -8.18 -14.93 4.71
CA LYS A 43 -6.75 -15.13 4.45
C LYS A 43 -6.01 -13.80 4.37
N MET A 44 -6.59 -12.81 3.69
CA MET A 44 -6.02 -11.46 3.64
C MET A 44 -5.96 -10.82 5.03
N CYS A 45 -7.03 -10.91 5.83
CA CYS A 45 -7.04 -10.40 7.21
C CYS A 45 -5.93 -11.03 8.05
N THR A 46 -5.79 -12.36 8.02
CA THR A 46 -4.72 -13.06 8.76
C THR A 46 -3.34 -12.61 8.28
N ALA A 47 -3.11 -12.53 6.96
CA ALA A 47 -1.84 -12.04 6.42
C ALA A 47 -1.53 -10.59 6.85
N TYR A 48 -2.54 -9.72 6.89
CA TYR A 48 -2.39 -8.35 7.39
C TYR A 48 -2.06 -8.30 8.88
N GLU A 49 -2.67 -9.15 9.70
CA GLU A 49 -2.38 -9.23 11.14
C GLU A 49 -0.95 -9.70 11.37
N GLU A 50 -0.52 -10.76 10.68
CA GLU A 50 0.85 -11.27 10.73
C GLU A 50 1.87 -10.21 10.29
N GLU A 51 1.61 -9.51 9.18
CA GLU A 51 2.48 -8.44 8.70
C GLU A 51 2.55 -7.29 9.71
N ARG A 52 1.41 -6.87 10.26
CA ARG A 52 1.35 -5.83 11.31
C ARG A 52 2.16 -6.22 12.53
N GLU A 53 2.05 -7.46 13.01
CA GLU A 53 2.83 -7.95 14.14
C GLU A 53 4.33 -7.98 13.85
N SER A 54 4.72 -8.31 12.61
CA SER A 54 6.12 -8.29 12.18
C SER A 54 6.73 -6.88 12.13
N LYS A 55 5.92 -5.84 11.92
CA LYS A 55 6.35 -4.43 11.89
C LYS A 55 6.34 -3.74 13.26
N THR A 56 6.34 -4.51 14.36
CA THR A 56 6.42 -3.97 15.72
C THR A 56 7.82 -3.40 16.03
N VAL A 57 7.88 -2.25 16.72
CA VAL A 57 9.15 -1.63 17.14
C VAL A 57 9.79 -2.44 18.27
N VAL A 58 11.03 -2.91 18.07
CA VAL A 58 11.80 -3.66 19.08
C VAL A 58 12.90 -2.83 19.74
N LYS A 59 13.38 -1.78 19.06
CA LYS A 59 14.36 -0.83 19.60
C LYS A 59 14.12 0.56 19.05
N LYS A 60 14.34 1.57 19.88
CA LYS A 60 14.22 2.98 19.52
C LYS A 60 15.50 3.73 19.86
N GLU A 61 15.97 4.56 18.94
CA GLU A 61 17.06 5.51 19.14
C GLU A 61 16.52 6.92 18.87
N GLU A 62 16.67 7.81 19.83
CA GLU A 62 16.25 9.20 19.71
C GLU A 62 17.46 10.14 19.71
N ASP A 63 17.42 11.09 18.80
CA ASP A 63 18.38 12.17 18.63
C ASP A 63 17.57 13.46 18.43
N VAL A 64 18.19 14.62 18.65
CA VAL A 64 17.55 15.95 18.60
C VAL A 64 16.75 16.15 17.31
N PHE A 65 17.25 15.60 16.20
CA PHE A 65 16.69 15.83 14.87
C PHE A 65 16.06 14.59 14.22
N LYS A 66 16.06 13.43 14.89
CA LYS A 66 15.53 12.20 14.30
C LYS A 66 15.18 11.16 15.36
N THR A 67 14.19 10.36 15.06
CA THR A 67 13.87 9.12 15.77
C THR A 67 14.07 7.97 14.82
N ARG A 68 14.83 6.96 15.23
CA ARG A 68 15.02 5.71 14.50
C ARG A 68 14.40 4.56 15.27
N CYS A 69 13.52 3.81 14.62
CA CYS A 69 12.87 2.62 15.14
C CYS A 69 13.37 1.41 14.36
N TYR A 70 13.89 0.40 15.07
CA TYR A 70 14.21 -0.90 14.52
C TYR A 70 12.99 -1.81 14.73
N LEU A 71 12.53 -2.43 13.65
CA LEU A 71 11.33 -3.27 13.63
C LEU A 71 11.72 -4.74 13.81
N LYS A 72 10.76 -5.56 14.27
CA LYS A 72 10.97 -6.99 14.59
C LYS A 72 11.41 -7.80 13.37
N ASP A 73 10.89 -7.48 12.18
CA ASP A 73 11.31 -8.06 10.90
C ASP A 73 12.73 -7.66 10.46
N GLY A 74 13.37 -6.73 11.17
CA GLY A 74 14.70 -6.18 10.88
C GLY A 74 14.68 -4.95 9.96
N SER A 75 13.50 -4.46 9.57
CA SER A 75 13.31 -3.19 8.87
C SER A 75 13.63 -2.00 9.78
N VAL A 76 13.89 -0.84 9.20
CA VAL A 76 14.23 0.38 9.95
C VAL A 76 13.36 1.53 9.49
N TYR A 77 12.60 2.09 10.43
CA TYR A 77 11.81 3.30 10.22
C TYR A 77 12.50 4.51 10.86
N VAL A 78 12.56 5.63 10.15
CA VAL A 78 13.14 6.87 10.65
C VAL A 78 12.20 8.03 10.39
N ALA A 79 11.94 8.82 11.42
CA ALA A 79 11.25 10.10 11.32
C ALA A 79 12.24 11.22 11.63
N THR A 80 12.48 12.13 10.68
CA THR A 80 13.26 13.34 10.95
C THR A 80 12.39 14.43 11.55
N ARG A 81 13.00 15.39 12.24
CA ARG A 81 12.33 16.56 12.82
C ARG A 81 13.15 17.82 12.55
N LYS A 82 13.87 17.85 11.42
CA LYS A 82 14.71 18.99 11.06
C LYS A 82 13.86 20.12 10.49
N PRO A 83 14.03 21.38 10.93
CA PRO A 83 13.27 22.52 10.40
C PRO A 83 13.35 22.69 8.88
N ALA A 84 14.48 22.33 8.28
CA ALA A 84 14.70 22.48 6.84
C ALA A 84 14.32 21.25 6.00
N LYS A 85 14.19 20.06 6.62
CA LYS A 85 13.96 18.78 5.93
C LYS A 85 13.29 17.79 6.86
N ASN A 86 11.98 17.90 6.96
CA ASN A 86 11.15 16.94 7.66
C ASN A 86 10.62 15.90 6.67
N TYR A 87 10.96 14.64 6.92
CA TYR A 87 10.54 13.49 6.13
C TYR A 87 10.64 12.24 6.99
N LYS A 88 9.91 11.21 6.58
CA LYS A 88 10.03 9.87 7.16
C LYS A 88 10.60 8.94 6.11
N TYR A 89 11.26 7.88 6.52
CA TYR A 89 11.53 6.77 5.62
C TYR A 89 11.45 5.42 6.31
N LEU A 90 11.12 4.40 5.52
CA LEU A 90 11.16 3.00 5.88
C LEU A 90 12.16 2.31 4.96
N PHE A 91 13.22 1.74 5.54
CA PHE A 91 14.03 0.72 4.88
C PHE A 91 13.42 -0.64 5.18
N ASP A 92 12.98 -1.33 4.13
CA ASP A 92 12.41 -2.66 4.22
C ASP A 92 13.52 -3.72 4.09
N ARG A 93 13.64 -4.60 5.09
CA ARG A 93 14.74 -5.58 5.13
C ARG A 93 14.64 -6.61 4.00
N ASP A 94 13.45 -7.05 3.64
CA ASP A 94 13.28 -8.18 2.74
C ASP A 94 13.47 -7.75 1.29
N THR A 95 12.81 -6.66 0.90
CA THR A 95 12.90 -6.09 -0.46
C THR A 95 14.14 -5.22 -0.66
N LYS A 96 14.80 -4.81 0.43
CA LYS A 96 15.87 -3.79 0.45
C LYS A 96 15.45 -2.43 -0.12
N ALA A 97 14.15 -2.19 -0.28
CA ALA A 97 13.62 -0.94 -0.77
C ALA A 97 13.67 0.13 0.32
N ILE A 98 13.84 1.40 -0.08
CA ILE A 98 13.71 2.55 0.81
C ILE A 98 12.50 3.36 0.36
N THR A 99 11.52 3.53 1.24
CA THR A 99 10.33 4.34 0.98
C THR A 99 10.42 5.62 1.81
N TYR A 100 10.43 6.78 1.16
CA TYR A 100 10.38 8.10 1.77
C TYR A 100 8.96 8.66 1.73
N GLU A 101 8.57 9.35 2.79
CA GLU A 101 7.35 10.16 2.87
C GLU A 101 7.75 11.60 3.21
N PHE A 102 7.46 12.53 2.31
CA PHE A 102 7.76 13.95 2.46
C PHE A 102 6.56 14.71 3.04
N GLU A 103 6.81 15.87 3.67
CA GLU A 103 5.74 16.70 4.26
C GLU A 103 4.64 17.11 3.28
N ASN A 104 4.97 17.25 2.00
CA ASN A 104 3.99 17.60 0.97
C ASN A 104 3.05 16.44 0.62
N GLY A 105 3.19 15.26 1.23
CA GLY A 105 2.42 14.04 0.93
C GLY A 105 2.98 13.21 -0.21
N GLN A 106 4.10 13.62 -0.81
CA GLN A 106 4.80 12.81 -1.81
C GLN A 106 5.42 11.59 -1.14
N VAL A 107 5.29 10.44 -1.79
CA VAL A 107 5.96 9.19 -1.40
C VAL A 107 6.92 8.78 -2.50
N GLU A 108 8.17 8.46 -2.14
CA GLU A 108 9.18 7.98 -3.08
C GLU A 108 9.71 6.63 -2.61
N ARG A 109 9.49 5.58 -3.39
CA ARG A 109 10.04 4.25 -3.13
C ARG A 109 11.17 3.96 -4.10
N THR A 110 12.38 3.78 -3.56
CA THR A 110 13.57 3.38 -4.31
C THR A 110 13.79 1.88 -4.14
N PHE A 111 13.90 1.16 -5.25
CA PHE A 111 14.12 -0.28 -5.30
C PHE A 111 15.60 -0.64 -5.54
N VAL A 112 15.93 -1.90 -5.33
CA VAL A 112 17.24 -2.45 -5.70
C VAL A 112 17.45 -2.27 -7.20
N GLY A 113 18.58 -1.68 -7.59
CA GLY A 113 18.86 -1.29 -8.99
C GLY A 113 18.62 0.18 -9.30
N GLY A 114 18.15 0.99 -8.34
CA GLY A 114 18.07 2.45 -8.48
C GLY A 114 16.80 2.98 -9.14
N PHE A 115 15.91 2.08 -9.56
CA PHE A 115 14.56 2.41 -10.01
C PHE A 115 13.74 3.05 -8.88
N LYS A 116 12.92 4.04 -9.20
CA LYS A 116 12.08 4.75 -8.23
C LYS A 116 10.63 4.85 -8.68
N GLU A 117 9.71 4.60 -7.76
CA GLU A 117 8.32 4.99 -7.87
C GLU A 117 8.12 6.28 -7.07
N ILE A 118 7.53 7.30 -7.68
CA ILE A 118 7.19 8.57 -7.04
C ILE A 118 5.68 8.74 -7.13
N ARG A 119 5.01 8.73 -5.99
CA ARG A 119 3.58 8.98 -5.86
C ARG A 119 3.36 10.39 -5.37
N LEU A 120 2.62 11.17 -6.13
CA LEU A 120 2.22 12.53 -5.76
C LEU A 120 0.94 12.51 -4.89
N PRO A 121 0.68 13.59 -4.13
CA PRO A 121 -0.51 13.70 -3.29
C PRO A 121 -1.83 13.64 -4.07
N ASP A 122 -1.80 13.98 -5.35
CA ASP A 122 -2.94 13.92 -6.26
C ASP A 122 -3.19 12.51 -6.84
N GLY A 123 -2.42 11.52 -6.41
CA GLY A 123 -2.53 10.12 -6.84
C GLY A 123 -1.75 9.79 -8.10
N ARG A 124 -1.06 10.74 -8.74
CA ARG A 124 -0.21 10.45 -9.91
C ARG A 124 1.01 9.62 -9.51
N ILE A 125 1.38 8.66 -10.36
CA ILE A 125 2.53 7.79 -10.17
C ILE A 125 3.51 7.99 -11.32
N TYR A 126 4.75 8.32 -10.95
CA TYR A 126 5.87 8.44 -11.88
C TYR A 126 6.88 7.34 -11.58
N LEU A 127 7.35 6.70 -12.64
CA LEU A 127 8.43 5.76 -12.58
C LEU A 127 9.70 6.41 -13.10
N LYS A 128 10.78 6.35 -12.33
CA LYS A 128 12.08 6.87 -12.71
C LYS A 128 13.06 5.71 -12.84
N LEU A 129 13.48 5.45 -14.06
CA LEU A 129 14.39 4.34 -14.41
C LEU A 129 15.86 4.77 -14.37
N GLY A 130 16.15 6.08 -14.43
CA GLY A 130 17.51 6.62 -14.42
C GLY A 130 17.57 8.15 -14.32
N PRO A 131 18.74 8.76 -14.52
CA PRO A 131 18.89 10.22 -14.57
C PRO A 131 18.21 10.79 -15.83
N GLY A 132 16.99 11.32 -15.68
CA GLY A 132 16.29 12.05 -16.76
C GLY A 132 15.19 11.28 -17.47
N GLU A 133 15.06 9.97 -17.25
CA GLU A 133 13.99 9.14 -17.81
C GLU A 133 12.85 9.03 -16.81
N TYR A 134 11.69 9.61 -17.15
CA TYR A 134 10.45 9.55 -16.37
C TYR A 134 9.34 8.94 -17.23
N ASP A 135 8.79 7.82 -16.79
CA ASP A 135 7.55 7.28 -17.35
C ASP A 135 6.40 7.64 -16.41
N CYS A 136 5.41 8.37 -16.93
CA CYS A 136 4.18 8.67 -16.20
C CYS A 136 3.19 7.52 -16.42
N ILE A 137 2.89 6.74 -15.38
CA ILE A 137 1.83 5.74 -15.43
C ILE A 137 0.60 6.40 -14.82
N LEU A 138 -0.29 6.91 -15.66
CA LEU A 138 -1.59 7.43 -15.22
C LEU A 138 -2.35 6.32 -14.47
N SER A 139 -2.59 6.53 -13.17
CA SER A 139 -3.64 5.79 -12.45
C SER A 139 -4.98 6.25 -13.02
N LYS A 140 -5.70 5.34 -13.70
CA LYS A 140 -7.10 5.59 -14.07
C LYS A 140 -7.89 5.89 -12.79
N LYS A 141 -8.65 6.99 -12.82
CA LYS A 141 -9.72 7.25 -11.85
C LYS A 141 -10.78 6.16 -11.93
#